data_AF-A0A7W0ZJ84-F1
#
_entry.id   AF-A0A7W0ZJ84-F1
#
_cell.length_a   1.000
_cell.length_b   1.000
_cell.length_c   1.000
_cell.angle_alpha   90.00
_cell.angle_beta   90.00
_cell.angle_gamma   90.00
#
_symmetry.space_group_name_H-M   'P 1'
#
loop_
_entity.id
_entity.type
_entity.pdbx_description
1 polymer ?
#
loop_
_entity_poly.entity_id
_entity_poly.type
_entity_poly.pdbx_seq_one_letter_code
_entity_poly.pdbx_strand_id
1 'polypeptide(L)'
;MIFIRRLSMIGLQLLFLLTGTQALAVSQNGDGQWLRPKDPQGALIWGRRDGLIFGLPSPGGIRGPRGLIRVGILGKSSSEPELINFIAIEPVTKGAGSRFSRMGFSELEMSEMDPGKRGKRLWVATTEGKLTRLPAKPQPVERLSVRIEVEPFTANGAHVYVVASIYSDRPHELELAVHHHDNSAPIEELTVTATMGNFERLRHLWLKDRVVDSRELFAGYTDDGFVDKENYRRDEMLMYGDGDALVLATTNEDNPSGVKVTERPSWTYRSINLTQYWRVPARHIQPDLRVKVNGRRVYWASKVTIPGGLSFE
;
A
#
# COMPACT_ATOMS: atom_id res chain seq x y z
N MET A 1 -17.13 -80.25 -13.53
CA MET A 1 -17.30 -79.37 -14.70
C MET A 1 -18.59 -78.58 -14.50
N ILE A 2 -18.55 -77.28 -14.80
CA ILE A 2 -19.59 -76.25 -14.59
C ILE A 2 -19.49 -75.51 -13.25
N PHE A 3 -19.19 -74.22 -13.40
CA PHE A 3 -18.83 -73.18 -12.45
C PHE A 3 -20.09 -72.62 -11.76
N ILE A 4 -20.03 -72.44 -10.43
CA ILE A 4 -20.89 -71.53 -9.68
C ILE A 4 -20.13 -70.20 -9.56
N ARG A 5 -20.68 -69.10 -10.10
CA ARG A 5 -20.24 -67.75 -9.74
C ARG A 5 -21.43 -66.90 -9.29
N ARG A 6 -21.27 -66.41 -8.07
CA ARG A 6 -22.19 -65.61 -7.27
C ARG A 6 -22.46 -64.24 -7.90
N LEU A 7 -23.69 -63.77 -7.71
CA LEU A 7 -24.06 -62.35 -7.74
C LEU A 7 -23.25 -61.57 -6.69
N SER A 8 -22.81 -60.38 -7.07
CA SER A 8 -22.42 -59.33 -6.12
C SER A 8 -22.92 -57.98 -6.63
N MET A 9 -23.88 -57.41 -5.88
CA MET A 9 -24.23 -55.99 -5.87
C MET A 9 -22.97 -55.17 -5.66
N ILE A 10 -22.74 -54.14 -6.49
CA ILE A 10 -21.84 -53.05 -6.14
C ILE A 10 -22.61 -51.76 -6.38
N GLY A 11 -22.77 -51.02 -5.28
CA GLY A 11 -23.54 -49.80 -5.19
C GLY A 11 -22.89 -48.62 -5.91
N LEU A 12 -23.77 -47.75 -6.37
CA LEU A 12 -23.50 -46.43 -6.90
C LEU A 12 -22.94 -45.54 -5.79
N GLN A 13 -21.64 -45.22 -5.82
CA GLN A 13 -21.07 -44.18 -4.97
C GLN A 13 -21.16 -42.82 -5.68
N LEU A 14 -21.99 -41.92 -5.14
CA LEU A 14 -21.95 -40.50 -5.43
C LEU A 14 -20.62 -39.93 -4.93
N LEU A 15 -19.79 -39.41 -5.85
CA LEU A 15 -18.61 -38.63 -5.54
C LEU A 15 -19.03 -37.18 -5.27
N PHE A 16 -19.22 -36.81 -4.00
CA PHE A 16 -19.31 -35.40 -3.60
C PHE A 16 -17.92 -34.77 -3.68
N LEU A 17 -17.68 -33.96 -4.71
CA LEU A 17 -16.56 -33.03 -4.77
C LEU A 17 -16.82 -31.90 -3.76
N LEU A 18 -16.35 -32.10 -2.52
CA LEU A 18 -16.19 -31.03 -1.53
C LEU A 18 -15.05 -30.11 -2.00
N THR A 19 -15.39 -28.98 -2.61
CA THR A 19 -14.48 -27.85 -2.77
C THR A 19 -14.22 -27.24 -1.41
N GLY A 20 -13.17 -27.73 -0.74
CA GLY A 20 -12.72 -27.20 0.54
C GLY A 20 -12.29 -25.74 0.39
N THR A 21 -13.05 -24.83 0.98
CA THR A 21 -12.61 -23.48 1.32
C THR A 21 -11.52 -23.63 2.39
N GLN A 22 -10.25 -23.48 2.00
CA GLN A 22 -9.17 -23.42 2.99
C GLN A 22 -9.29 -22.10 3.76
N ALA A 23 -9.94 -22.16 4.92
CA ALA A 23 -9.88 -21.11 5.91
C ALA A 23 -8.43 -20.98 6.40
N LEU A 24 -7.93 -19.74 6.47
CA LEU A 24 -6.60 -19.42 6.98
C LEU A 24 -6.46 -19.88 8.43
N ALA A 25 -5.77 -21.01 8.66
CA ALA A 25 -5.38 -21.41 10.00
C ALA A 25 -4.19 -20.55 10.45
N VAL A 26 -4.44 -19.58 11.31
CA VAL A 26 -3.37 -18.82 11.97
C VAL A 26 -3.41 -19.08 13.47
N SER A 27 -2.30 -19.60 13.98
CA SER A 27 -2.11 -20.00 15.38
C SER A 27 -2.04 -18.79 16.33
N GLN A 28 -2.67 -18.93 17.50
CA GLN A 28 -2.58 -17.98 18.62
C GLN A 28 -1.55 -18.46 19.63
N ASN A 29 -0.51 -17.66 19.90
CA ASN A 29 0.26 -17.67 21.16
C ASN A 29 1.24 -16.50 21.17
N GLY A 30 0.99 -15.41 21.91
CA GLY A 30 1.90 -14.26 22.10
C GLY A 30 2.20 -13.44 20.82
N ASP A 31 2.64 -14.13 19.77
CA ASP A 31 2.59 -13.86 18.33
C ASP A 31 1.17 -13.67 17.77
N GLY A 32 0.12 -13.87 18.57
CA GLY A 32 -1.26 -13.95 18.07
C GLY A 32 -1.74 -12.70 17.31
N GLN A 33 -1.14 -11.54 17.58
CA GLN A 33 -1.48 -10.27 16.94
C GLN A 33 -0.65 -9.98 15.68
N TRP A 34 0.54 -10.55 15.54
CA TRP A 34 1.43 -10.28 14.41
C TRP A 34 1.12 -11.22 13.25
N LEU A 35 0.87 -10.65 12.08
CA LEU A 35 0.83 -11.37 10.82
C LEU A 35 2.23 -11.41 10.24
N ARG A 36 2.72 -12.62 9.97
CA ARG A 36 4.03 -12.87 9.36
C ARG A 36 3.88 -14.06 8.41
N PRO A 37 4.27 -13.95 7.12
CA PRO A 37 4.25 -15.06 6.19
C PRO A 37 5.25 -16.12 6.61
N LYS A 38 4.86 -17.39 6.55
CA LYS A 38 5.75 -18.54 6.80
C LYS A 38 6.25 -19.20 5.53
N ASP A 39 5.45 -19.11 4.47
CA ASP A 39 5.74 -19.68 3.16
C ASP A 39 6.10 -18.56 2.17
N PRO A 40 7.32 -18.54 1.60
CA PRO A 40 7.72 -17.55 0.59
C PRO A 40 6.91 -17.63 -0.70
N GLN A 41 6.23 -18.75 -0.98
CA GLN A 41 5.41 -18.94 -2.17
C GLN A 41 3.92 -18.62 -1.92
N GLY A 42 3.54 -18.44 -0.65
CA GLY A 42 2.17 -18.14 -0.24
C GLY A 42 1.88 -16.64 -0.17
N ALA A 43 0.86 -16.29 0.62
CA ALA A 43 0.44 -14.92 0.82
C ALA A 43 1.50 -14.13 1.60
N LEU A 44 2.12 -13.16 0.94
CA LEU A 44 3.11 -12.26 1.54
C LEU A 44 2.40 -11.06 2.17
N ILE A 45 1.92 -11.24 3.41
CA ILE A 45 1.24 -10.23 4.21
C ILE A 45 1.87 -10.16 5.61
N TRP A 46 2.27 -8.95 6.00
CA TRP A 46 2.80 -8.62 7.32
C TRP A 46 1.90 -7.59 8.02
N GLY A 47 2.06 -7.47 9.33
CA GLY A 47 1.47 -6.38 10.11
C GLY A 47 0.69 -6.88 11.30
N ARG A 48 -0.42 -6.23 11.62
CA ARG A 48 -1.16 -6.50 12.85
C ARG A 48 -2.62 -6.83 12.59
N ARG A 49 -3.16 -7.74 13.40
CA ARG A 49 -4.59 -8.09 13.35
C ARG A 49 -5.51 -6.97 13.85
N ASP A 50 -5.00 -6.18 14.79
CA ASP A 50 -5.67 -5.05 15.41
C ASP A 50 -5.28 -3.71 14.76
N GLY A 51 -4.74 -3.72 13.53
CA GLY A 51 -4.38 -2.50 12.83
C GLY A 51 -4.06 -2.69 11.36
N LEU A 52 -3.06 -1.94 10.87
CA LEU A 52 -2.63 -1.99 9.49
C LEU A 52 -1.92 -3.31 9.18
N ILE A 53 -2.13 -3.76 7.95
CA ILE A 53 -1.38 -4.80 7.30
C ILE A 53 -0.77 -4.25 6.02
N PHE A 54 0.34 -4.84 5.59
CA PHE A 54 0.90 -4.56 4.28
C PHE A 54 1.39 -5.83 3.61
N GLY A 55 1.53 -5.80 2.30
CA GLY A 55 1.94 -6.97 1.53
C GLY A 55 2.55 -6.65 0.18
N LEU A 56 3.07 -7.69 -0.45
CA LEU A 56 3.68 -7.64 -1.78
C LEU A 56 2.86 -8.45 -2.80
N PRO A 57 3.10 -8.27 -4.12
CA PRO A 57 2.72 -9.21 -5.18
C PRO A 57 2.97 -10.67 -4.83
N SER A 58 1.91 -11.42 -4.50
CA SER A 58 1.99 -12.83 -4.10
C SER A 58 0.66 -13.59 -4.30
N PRO A 59 0.70 -14.91 -4.54
CA PRO A 59 -0.49 -15.76 -4.54
C PRO A 59 -1.23 -15.70 -3.20
N GLY A 60 -2.55 -15.51 -3.22
CA GLY A 60 -3.35 -15.40 -1.99
C GLY A 60 -3.14 -14.13 -1.15
N GLY A 61 -2.26 -13.22 -1.59
CA GLY A 61 -2.05 -11.92 -0.97
C GLY A 61 -3.12 -10.89 -1.33
N ILE A 62 -2.95 -9.65 -0.83
CA ILE A 62 -3.80 -8.50 -1.21
C ILE A 62 -3.70 -8.31 -2.72
N ARG A 63 -4.81 -8.17 -3.44
CA ARG A 63 -4.77 -7.99 -4.91
C ARG A 63 -4.31 -6.59 -5.31
N GLY A 64 -3.75 -6.46 -6.51
CA GLY A 64 -3.32 -5.17 -7.05
C GLY A 64 -2.23 -5.28 -8.12
N PRO A 65 -1.78 -4.15 -8.67
CA PRO A 65 -0.66 -4.11 -9.61
C PRO A 65 0.64 -4.67 -9.02
N ARG A 66 1.64 -4.87 -9.88
CA ARG A 66 3.04 -5.11 -9.48
C ARG A 66 3.73 -3.77 -9.21
N GLY A 67 4.91 -3.81 -8.57
CA GLY A 67 5.69 -2.61 -8.29
C GLY A 67 5.16 -1.74 -7.16
N LEU A 68 4.17 -2.21 -6.40
CA LEU A 68 3.52 -1.47 -5.32
C LEU A 68 3.56 -2.26 -4.01
N ILE A 69 3.83 -1.59 -2.90
CA ILE A 69 3.51 -2.11 -1.57
C ILE A 69 2.01 -1.93 -1.37
N ARG A 70 1.33 -2.97 -0.89
CA ARG A 70 -0.12 -2.98 -0.71
C ARG A 70 -0.42 -2.75 0.75
N VAL A 71 -1.25 -1.78 1.07
CA VAL A 71 -1.63 -1.46 2.45
C VAL A 71 -3.11 -1.79 2.62
N GLY A 72 -3.45 -2.40 3.75
CA GLY A 72 -4.80 -2.81 4.05
C GLY A 72 -5.10 -2.88 5.53
N ILE A 73 -6.31 -3.33 5.83
CA ILE A 73 -6.74 -3.78 7.15
C ILE A 73 -7.37 -5.17 7.01
N LEU A 74 -7.53 -5.90 8.12
CA LEU A 74 -8.38 -7.08 8.13
C LEU A 74 -9.84 -6.66 8.37
N GLY A 75 -10.76 -7.19 7.57
CA GLY A 75 -12.18 -6.92 7.74
C GLY A 75 -12.69 -7.38 9.12
N LYS A 76 -13.68 -6.67 9.68
CA LYS A 76 -14.24 -7.02 11.00
C LYS A 76 -14.93 -8.39 11.03
N SER A 77 -15.42 -8.86 9.88
CA SER A 77 -16.19 -10.10 9.72
C SER A 77 -15.53 -11.14 8.82
N SER A 78 -14.43 -10.80 8.14
CA SER A 78 -13.65 -11.71 7.32
C SER A 78 -12.18 -11.60 7.70
N SER A 79 -11.47 -12.73 7.73
CA SER A 79 -10.01 -12.71 7.78
C SER A 79 -9.38 -12.27 6.45
N GLU A 80 -10.18 -11.78 5.51
CA GLU A 80 -9.71 -11.34 4.20
C GLU A 80 -9.19 -9.90 4.29
N PRO A 81 -8.00 -9.63 3.71
CA PRO A 81 -7.48 -8.27 3.59
C PRO A 81 -8.38 -7.35 2.78
N GLU A 82 -8.73 -6.21 3.36
CA GLU A 82 -9.32 -5.08 2.65
C GLU A 82 -8.19 -4.13 2.24
N LEU A 83 -8.06 -3.88 0.93
CA LEU A 83 -7.11 -2.88 0.42
C LEU A 83 -7.58 -1.49 0.84
N ILE A 84 -6.65 -0.69 1.37
CA ILE A 84 -6.88 0.74 1.65
C ILE A 84 -6.02 1.62 0.74
N ASN A 85 -4.80 1.19 0.42
CA ASN A 85 -3.90 1.97 -0.41
C ASN A 85 -2.82 1.13 -1.09
N PHE A 86 -2.18 1.72 -2.10
CA PHE A 86 -0.90 1.26 -2.62
C PHE A 86 0.16 2.31 -2.38
N ILE A 87 1.40 1.87 -2.13
CA ILE A 87 2.56 2.74 -2.04
C ILE A 87 3.50 2.45 -3.21
N ALA A 88 3.70 3.45 -4.06
CA ALA A 88 4.72 3.47 -5.09
C ALA A 88 6.06 3.94 -4.53
N ILE A 89 7.15 3.49 -5.15
CA ILE A 89 8.53 3.85 -4.84
C ILE A 89 9.09 4.57 -6.05
N GLU A 90 9.43 5.84 -5.88
CA GLU A 90 9.70 6.73 -7.00
C GLU A 90 10.99 7.54 -6.77
N PRO A 91 12.17 6.92 -7.03
CA PRO A 91 13.45 7.61 -6.93
C PRO A 91 13.61 8.64 -8.03
N VAL A 92 14.18 9.79 -7.70
CA VAL A 92 14.66 10.80 -8.66
C VAL A 92 16.18 10.83 -8.57
N THR A 93 16.86 10.60 -9.68
CA THR A 93 18.34 10.65 -9.73
C THR A 93 18.83 12.04 -10.14
N LYS A 94 20.01 12.45 -9.67
CA LYS A 94 20.62 13.73 -10.05
C LYS A 94 20.89 13.80 -11.55
N GLY A 95 20.71 14.98 -12.15
CA GLY A 95 21.03 15.19 -13.57
C GLY A 95 20.31 16.37 -14.20
N ALA A 96 20.51 16.55 -15.50
CA ALA A 96 19.83 17.58 -16.29
C ALA A 96 18.36 17.18 -16.59
N GLY A 97 17.52 18.18 -16.89
CA GLY A 97 16.12 17.99 -17.23
C GLY A 97 15.16 18.24 -16.06
N SER A 98 13.88 17.98 -16.27
CA SER A 98 12.86 18.17 -15.24
C SER A 98 12.98 17.09 -14.15
N ARG A 99 12.39 17.33 -12.98
CA ARG A 99 12.26 16.29 -11.95
C ARG A 99 11.59 15.03 -12.52
N PHE A 100 10.49 15.23 -13.25
CA PHE A 100 9.70 14.14 -13.82
C PHE A 100 10.51 13.28 -14.81
N SER A 101 11.35 13.89 -15.66
CA SER A 101 12.16 13.12 -16.63
C SER A 101 13.27 12.29 -15.97
N ARG A 102 13.61 12.55 -14.70
CA ARG A 102 14.63 11.81 -13.92
C ARG A 102 14.02 10.83 -12.91
N MET A 103 12.69 10.80 -12.83
CA MET A 103 11.94 9.99 -11.89
C MET A 103 11.74 8.59 -12.43
N GLY A 104 11.99 7.60 -11.58
CA GLY A 104 11.64 6.20 -11.81
C GLY A 104 10.27 5.89 -11.21
N PHE A 105 9.54 4.95 -11.80
CA PHE A 105 8.18 4.61 -11.38
C PHE A 105 8.03 3.11 -11.16
N SER A 106 7.99 2.68 -9.90
CA SER A 106 8.00 1.25 -9.55
C SER A 106 6.82 0.50 -10.16
N GLU A 107 5.63 1.10 -10.23
CA GLU A 107 4.43 0.52 -10.84
C GLU A 107 4.49 0.48 -12.37
N LEU A 108 5.06 1.52 -13.00
CA LEU A 108 4.86 1.77 -14.44
C LEU A 108 5.98 1.21 -15.32
N GLU A 109 7.19 1.08 -14.79
CA GLU A 109 8.33 0.56 -15.55
C GLU A 109 8.19 -0.94 -15.85
N MET A 110 8.77 -1.36 -16.97
CA MET A 110 8.88 -2.78 -17.29
C MET A 110 9.96 -3.43 -16.40
N SER A 111 9.68 -4.66 -15.97
CA SER A 111 10.62 -5.48 -15.24
C SER A 111 11.58 -6.17 -16.21
N GLU A 112 12.88 -6.06 -15.92
CA GLU A 112 13.96 -6.83 -16.52
C GLU A 112 14.09 -8.22 -15.88
N MET A 113 13.79 -8.33 -14.57
CA MET A 113 13.78 -9.60 -13.84
C MET A 113 12.58 -10.48 -14.19
N ASP A 114 11.50 -9.89 -14.71
CA ASP A 114 10.29 -10.55 -15.19
C ASP A 114 9.89 -10.02 -16.58
N PRO A 115 10.51 -10.53 -17.66
CA PRO A 115 10.26 -10.03 -19.01
C PRO A 115 8.78 -10.01 -19.39
N GLY A 116 8.35 -8.88 -19.97
CA GLY A 116 6.95 -8.67 -20.39
C GLY A 116 5.99 -8.32 -19.25
N LYS A 117 6.45 -8.20 -18.01
CA LYS A 117 5.63 -7.73 -16.88
C LYS A 117 5.90 -6.26 -16.59
N ARG A 118 4.82 -5.47 -16.56
CA ARG A 118 4.85 -4.10 -16.04
C ARG A 118 4.86 -4.13 -14.51
N GLY A 119 5.61 -3.22 -13.90
CA GLY A 119 5.83 -3.09 -12.47
C GLY A 119 7.08 -3.84 -12.01
N LYS A 120 8.03 -3.09 -11.44
CA LYS A 120 9.29 -3.59 -10.87
C LYS A 120 9.02 -4.71 -9.87
N ARG A 121 9.86 -5.74 -9.89
CA ARG A 121 9.78 -6.83 -8.92
C ARG A 121 10.12 -6.28 -7.54
N LEU A 122 9.28 -6.59 -6.56
CA LEU A 122 9.51 -6.36 -5.13
C LEU A 122 9.66 -7.72 -4.46
N TRP A 123 10.67 -7.89 -3.61
CA TRP A 123 10.87 -9.14 -2.88
C TRP A 123 11.49 -8.91 -1.50
N VAL A 124 11.51 -9.95 -0.69
CA VAL A 124 12.12 -9.94 0.64
C VAL A 124 13.16 -11.05 0.73
N ALA A 125 14.25 -10.81 1.45
CA ALA A 125 15.25 -11.86 1.72
C ALA A 125 14.82 -12.78 2.88
N THR A 126 14.05 -12.25 3.83
CA THR A 126 13.55 -12.98 5.00
C THR A 126 12.04 -12.89 5.04
N THR A 127 11.37 -14.00 4.70
CA THR A 127 9.92 -14.09 4.53
C THR A 127 9.13 -13.63 5.75
N GLU A 128 9.51 -14.05 6.96
CA GLU A 128 8.79 -13.69 8.18
C GLU A 128 8.99 -12.22 8.60
N GLY A 129 9.98 -11.53 8.04
CA GLY A 129 10.48 -10.27 8.59
C GLY A 129 11.19 -10.46 9.93
N LYS A 130 11.64 -9.35 10.52
CA LYS A 130 12.33 -9.34 11.81
C LYS A 130 11.42 -8.73 12.88
N LEU A 131 10.99 -9.54 13.84
CA LEU A 131 10.30 -9.07 15.04
C LEU A 131 11.33 -8.76 16.13
N THR A 132 11.39 -7.52 16.59
CA THR A 132 12.34 -7.06 17.62
C THR A 132 11.58 -6.47 18.81
N ARG A 133 12.01 -6.78 20.03
CA ARG A 133 11.48 -6.15 21.25
C ARG A 133 12.38 -4.98 21.65
N LEU A 134 11.81 -3.78 21.64
CA LEU A 134 12.49 -2.53 22.00
C LEU A 134 12.24 -2.23 23.48
N PRO A 135 13.27 -1.81 24.24
CA PRO A 135 13.08 -1.36 25.61
C PRO A 135 12.29 -0.05 25.60
N ALA A 136 11.10 -0.08 26.21
CA ALA A 136 10.22 1.07 26.38
C ALA A 136 9.49 0.97 27.73
N LYS A 137 9.04 2.12 28.25
CA LYS A 137 8.29 2.21 29.51
C LYS A 137 6.86 2.71 29.19
N PRO A 138 5.81 2.20 29.88
CA PRO A 138 5.83 1.20 30.96
C PRO A 138 5.98 -0.24 30.48
N GLN A 139 5.74 -0.51 29.20
CA GLN A 139 5.87 -1.85 28.61
C GLN A 139 6.81 -1.81 27.39
N PRO A 140 7.56 -2.89 27.11
CA PRO A 140 8.35 -2.99 25.89
C PRO A 140 7.47 -2.86 24.64
N VAL A 141 8.00 -2.20 23.61
CA VAL A 141 7.33 -2.08 22.30
C VAL A 141 7.93 -3.10 21.35
N GLU A 142 7.09 -3.86 20.66
CA GLU A 142 7.54 -4.75 19.61
C GLU A 142 7.52 -4.03 18.26
N ARG A 143 8.52 -4.29 17.42
CA ARG A 143 8.61 -3.77 16.06
C ARG A 143 8.81 -4.92 15.08
N LEU A 144 7.86 -5.08 14.16
CA LEU A 144 8.03 -5.91 12.98
C LEU A 144 8.66 -5.06 11.87
N SER A 145 9.82 -5.46 11.36
CA SER A 145 10.51 -4.79 10.26
C SER A 145 10.73 -5.75 9.09
N VAL A 146 10.38 -5.31 7.88
CA VAL A 146 10.52 -6.08 6.64
C VAL A 146 11.33 -5.26 5.65
N ARG A 147 12.48 -5.79 5.26
CA ARG A 147 13.31 -5.21 4.20
C ARG A 147 12.81 -5.72 2.85
N ILE A 148 12.34 -4.79 2.04
CA ILE A 148 11.78 -4.99 0.71
C ILE A 148 12.83 -4.48 -0.28
N GLU A 149 13.39 -5.40 -1.05
CA GLU A 149 14.24 -5.08 -2.18
C GLU A 149 13.39 -4.65 -3.36
N VAL A 150 13.89 -3.67 -4.11
CA VAL A 150 13.26 -3.15 -5.33
C VAL A 150 14.20 -3.45 -6.49
N GLU A 151 13.65 -4.04 -7.54
CA GLU A 151 14.38 -4.24 -8.77
C GLU A 151 14.97 -2.90 -9.27
N PRO A 152 16.24 -2.87 -9.72
CA PRO A 152 16.85 -1.66 -10.25
C PRO A 152 16.00 -0.97 -11.33
N PHE A 153 15.93 0.35 -11.23
CA PHE A 153 15.22 1.19 -12.18
C PHE A 153 16.09 1.37 -13.42
N THR A 154 15.55 0.95 -14.57
CA THR A 154 16.30 0.97 -15.83
C THR A 154 16.26 2.36 -16.45
N ALA A 155 15.17 3.10 -16.24
CA ALA A 155 14.99 4.44 -16.79
C ALA A 155 15.99 5.45 -16.23
N ASN A 156 16.39 5.31 -14.96
CA ASN A 156 17.22 6.32 -14.29
C ASN A 156 18.44 5.75 -13.53
N GLY A 157 18.59 4.42 -13.46
CA GLY A 157 19.72 3.76 -12.79
C GLY A 157 19.64 3.72 -11.26
N ALA A 158 18.50 4.10 -10.67
CA ALA A 158 18.33 4.02 -9.23
C ALA A 158 18.27 2.55 -8.76
N HIS A 159 18.91 2.27 -7.63
CA HIS A 159 18.87 0.95 -6.99
C HIS A 159 18.62 1.13 -5.49
N VAL A 160 17.40 0.79 -5.07
CA VAL A 160 16.86 1.18 -3.77
C VAL A 160 16.22 0.01 -3.05
N TYR A 161 16.05 0.15 -1.74
CA TYR A 161 15.26 -0.77 -0.92
C TYR A 161 14.48 0.02 0.13
N VAL A 162 13.39 -0.58 0.62
CA VAL A 162 12.51 0.01 1.63
C VAL A 162 12.48 -0.90 2.85
N VAL A 163 12.57 -0.33 4.05
CA VAL A 163 12.29 -1.03 5.29
C VAL A 163 10.92 -0.59 5.78
N ALA A 164 9.94 -1.48 5.64
CA ALA A 164 8.58 -1.29 6.14
C ALA A 164 8.51 -1.79 7.59
N SER A 165 8.01 -0.97 8.51
CA SER A 165 7.90 -1.33 9.93
C SER A 165 6.55 -0.97 10.54
N ILE A 166 6.08 -1.82 11.46
CA ILE A 166 4.90 -1.56 12.30
C ILE A 166 5.31 -1.77 13.77
N TYR A 167 4.81 -0.90 14.64
CA TYR A 167 5.07 -0.94 16.08
C TYR A 167 3.81 -1.40 16.83
N SER A 168 3.98 -2.16 17.93
CA SER A 168 2.85 -2.68 18.72
C SER A 168 2.03 -1.60 19.42
N ASP A 169 2.64 -0.45 19.75
CA ASP A 169 2.00 0.68 20.41
C ASP A 169 1.27 1.62 19.44
N ARG A 170 1.52 1.45 18.14
CA ARG A 170 0.97 2.27 17.05
C ARG A 170 0.54 1.34 15.90
N PRO A 171 -0.44 0.45 16.14
CA PRO A 171 -0.80 -0.60 15.18
C PRO A 171 -1.41 -0.04 13.88
N HIS A 172 -1.86 1.21 13.89
CA HIS A 172 -2.42 1.90 12.73
C HIS A 172 -1.38 2.71 11.92
N GLU A 173 -0.09 2.57 12.24
CA GLU A 173 1.00 3.25 11.53
C GLU A 173 1.87 2.25 10.75
N LEU A 174 2.11 2.56 9.47
CA LEU A 174 3.14 1.92 8.65
C LEU A 174 4.31 2.89 8.47
N GLU A 175 5.45 2.58 9.07
CA GLU A 175 6.69 3.32 8.88
C GLU A 175 7.41 2.82 7.63
N LEU A 176 7.80 3.73 6.74
CA LEU A 176 8.56 3.43 5.53
C LEU A 176 9.89 4.18 5.58
N ALA A 177 10.99 3.45 5.76
CA ALA A 177 12.34 3.99 5.64
C ALA A 177 12.90 3.60 4.27
N VAL A 178 13.40 4.59 3.53
CA VAL A 178 13.88 4.40 2.16
C VAL A 178 15.40 4.53 2.12
N HIS A 179 16.04 3.65 1.35
CA HIS A 179 17.49 3.53 1.28
C HIS A 179 17.93 3.24 -0.14
N HIS A 180 19.19 3.54 -0.45
CA HIS A 180 19.82 3.15 -1.71
C HIS A 180 20.99 2.20 -1.46
N HIS A 181 21.31 1.40 -2.46
CA HIS A 181 22.53 0.59 -2.49
C HIS A 181 23.72 1.45 -2.96
N ASP A 182 24.95 1.01 -2.67
CA ASP A 182 26.18 1.73 -3.03
C ASP A 182 26.37 1.87 -4.55
N ASN A 183 25.84 0.91 -5.31
CA ASN A 183 25.87 0.91 -6.77
C ASN A 183 24.68 1.64 -7.43
N SER A 184 23.85 2.34 -6.67
CA SER A 184 22.76 3.17 -7.22
C SER A 184 23.32 4.39 -7.94
N ALA A 185 22.66 4.82 -9.02
CA ALA A 185 22.82 6.18 -9.52
C ALA A 185 22.56 7.20 -8.37
N PRO A 186 23.26 8.35 -8.34
CA PRO A 186 23.12 9.31 -7.24
C PRO A 186 21.68 9.81 -7.10
N ILE A 187 21.07 9.55 -5.95
CA ILE A 187 19.70 9.95 -5.64
C ILE A 187 19.66 11.44 -5.25
N GLU A 188 18.72 12.17 -5.83
CA GLU A 188 18.34 13.54 -5.43
C GLU A 188 17.18 13.52 -4.44
N GLU A 189 16.18 12.69 -4.73
CA GLU A 189 14.95 12.56 -3.94
C GLU A 189 14.49 11.10 -3.97
N LEU A 190 14.05 10.56 -2.84
CA LEU A 190 13.49 9.21 -2.75
C LEU A 190 12.07 9.31 -2.21
N THR A 191 11.09 9.27 -3.13
CA THR A 191 9.68 9.48 -2.81
C THR A 191 8.98 8.13 -2.58
N VAL A 192 8.12 8.09 -1.56
CA VAL A 192 7.06 7.08 -1.45
C VAL A 192 5.72 7.77 -1.61
N THR A 193 4.88 7.25 -2.49
CA THR A 193 3.63 7.90 -2.89
C THR A 193 2.47 6.95 -2.61
N ALA A 194 1.49 7.40 -1.82
CA ALA A 194 0.20 6.75 -1.77
C ALA A 194 -0.51 7.00 -3.11
N THR A 195 -1.07 5.96 -3.73
CA THR A 195 -1.62 6.07 -5.10
C THR A 195 -3.13 5.80 -5.18
N MET A 196 -3.80 5.71 -4.03
CA MET A 196 -5.23 5.37 -3.94
C MET A 196 -6.01 6.40 -3.12
N GLY A 197 -5.55 7.65 -3.01
CA GLY A 197 -6.33 8.71 -2.34
C GLY A 197 -7.74 8.85 -2.93
N ASN A 198 -7.90 8.59 -4.22
CA ASN A 198 -9.19 8.67 -4.91
C ASN A 198 -10.12 7.50 -4.60
N PHE A 199 -9.61 6.39 -4.04
CA PHE A 199 -10.42 5.22 -3.73
C PHE A 199 -11.44 5.54 -2.64
N GLU A 200 -10.96 6.12 -1.54
CA GLU A 200 -11.82 6.69 -0.49
C GLU A 200 -12.34 8.10 -0.84
N ARG A 201 -11.79 8.72 -1.90
CA ARG A 201 -12.11 10.09 -2.35
C ARG A 201 -11.67 11.11 -1.32
N LEU A 202 -10.38 11.10 -0.99
CA LEU A 202 -9.75 12.13 -0.17
C LEU A 202 -9.85 13.48 -0.89
N ARG A 203 -10.39 14.49 -0.21
CA ARG A 203 -10.62 15.84 -0.77
C ARG A 203 -10.09 16.97 0.09
N HIS A 204 -9.88 16.74 1.37
CA HIS A 204 -9.36 17.77 2.28
C HIS A 204 -7.92 17.43 2.64
N LEU A 205 -6.99 18.33 2.29
CA LEU A 205 -5.62 18.32 2.79
C LEU A 205 -5.54 19.34 3.95
N TRP A 206 -5.23 18.86 5.14
CA TRP A 206 -5.14 19.67 6.35
C TRP A 206 -3.70 20.18 6.53
N LEU A 207 -3.55 21.50 6.43
CA LEU A 207 -2.32 22.23 6.68
C LEU A 207 -2.48 23.03 7.98
N LYS A 208 -1.39 23.61 8.47
CA LYS A 208 -1.35 24.33 9.75
C LYS A 208 -2.44 25.41 9.88
N ASP A 209 -2.54 26.27 8.87
CA ASP A 209 -3.37 27.47 8.92
C ASP A 209 -4.59 27.41 7.95
N ARG A 210 -4.77 26.30 7.22
CA ARG A 210 -5.85 26.13 6.23
C ARG A 210 -6.17 24.67 5.91
N VAL A 211 -7.36 24.46 5.33
CA VAL A 211 -7.73 23.22 4.65
C VAL A 211 -7.77 23.49 3.15
N VAL A 212 -7.14 22.63 2.35
CA VAL A 212 -7.21 22.69 0.89
C VAL A 212 -8.22 21.66 0.40
N ASP A 213 -9.26 22.12 -0.33
CA ASP A 213 -10.23 21.25 -1.00
C ASP A 213 -9.77 20.94 -2.44
N SER A 214 -9.67 19.65 -2.79
CA SER A 214 -9.26 19.20 -4.12
C SER A 214 -10.16 19.74 -5.24
N ARG A 215 -11.45 19.97 -4.97
CA ARG A 215 -12.42 20.47 -5.97
C ARG A 215 -12.18 21.93 -6.29
N GLU A 216 -11.71 22.70 -5.32
CA GLU A 216 -11.33 24.10 -5.50
C GLU A 216 -9.93 24.21 -6.11
N LEU A 217 -8.97 23.44 -5.58
CA LEU A 217 -7.59 23.44 -6.04
C LEU A 217 -7.45 23.10 -7.53
N PHE A 218 -8.26 22.14 -8.00
CA PHE A 218 -8.25 21.65 -9.38
C PHE A 218 -9.48 22.10 -10.19
N ALA A 219 -10.15 23.17 -9.77
CA ALA A 219 -11.32 23.70 -10.46
C ALA A 219 -11.02 23.94 -11.96
N GLY A 220 -11.95 23.51 -12.83
CA GLY A 220 -11.83 23.63 -14.28
C GLY A 220 -11.04 22.52 -14.98
N TYR A 221 -10.44 21.57 -14.26
CA TYR A 221 -9.78 20.42 -14.88
C TYR A 221 -10.79 19.44 -15.50
N THR A 222 -10.64 19.17 -16.80
CA THR A 222 -11.57 18.31 -17.56
C THR A 222 -10.93 17.05 -18.13
N ASP A 223 -9.62 16.88 -18.05
CA ASP A 223 -8.95 15.72 -18.63
C ASP A 223 -9.07 14.47 -17.72
N ASP A 224 -8.53 13.34 -18.20
CA ASP A 224 -8.56 12.05 -17.50
C ASP A 224 -7.21 11.67 -16.87
N GLY A 225 -6.20 12.54 -17.05
CA GLY A 225 -4.86 12.37 -16.51
C GLY A 225 -4.75 12.81 -15.05
N PHE A 226 -3.50 12.94 -14.61
CA PHE A 226 -3.19 13.63 -13.37
C PHE A 226 -3.19 15.14 -13.59
N VAL A 227 -3.54 15.87 -12.54
CA VAL A 227 -3.29 17.31 -12.44
C VAL A 227 -2.47 17.59 -11.20
N ASP A 228 -1.34 18.28 -11.39
CA ASP A 228 -0.43 18.67 -10.31
C ASP A 228 -0.53 20.18 -10.08
N LYS A 229 -0.28 20.61 -8.84
CA LYS A 229 -0.13 22.01 -8.44
C LYS A 229 1.15 22.20 -7.63
N GLU A 230 1.36 23.40 -7.11
CA GLU A 230 2.52 23.75 -6.30
C GLU A 230 2.65 22.85 -5.07
N ASN A 231 3.89 22.59 -4.66
CA ASN A 231 4.18 21.82 -3.45
C ASN A 231 3.95 22.68 -2.21
N TYR A 232 3.55 22.07 -1.10
CA TYR A 232 3.46 22.77 0.19
C TYR A 232 4.72 22.53 1.01
N ARG A 233 5.26 23.62 1.53
CA ARG A 233 6.56 23.64 2.23
C ARG A 233 6.40 23.19 3.68
N ARG A 234 7.50 22.83 4.32
CA ARG A 234 7.54 22.39 5.73
C ARG A 234 6.87 23.35 6.70
N ASP A 235 6.95 24.67 6.49
CA ASP A 235 6.36 25.69 7.35
C ASP A 235 4.83 25.80 7.23
N GLU A 236 4.23 25.20 6.20
CA GLU A 236 2.77 25.06 6.05
C GLU A 236 2.23 23.77 6.70
N MET A 237 3.10 22.82 7.06
CA MET A 237 2.70 21.53 7.64
C MET A 237 2.27 21.67 9.10
N LEU A 238 1.41 20.75 9.54
CA LEU A 238 1.07 20.61 10.96
C LEU A 238 2.31 20.14 11.74
N MET A 239 2.36 20.49 13.02
CA MET A 239 3.36 19.97 13.96
C MET A 239 2.71 18.95 14.89
N TYR A 240 3.39 17.84 15.15
CA TYR A 240 2.95 16.81 16.08
C TYR A 240 4.02 16.52 17.13
N GLY A 241 3.60 16.37 18.39
CA GLY A 241 4.51 16.09 19.51
C GLY A 241 5.68 17.06 19.58
N ASP A 242 6.90 16.53 19.70
CA ASP A 242 8.15 17.28 19.86
C ASP A 242 8.69 17.87 18.54
N GLY A 243 7.81 18.24 17.61
CA GLY A 243 8.17 18.92 16.36
C GLY A 243 8.23 18.04 15.11
N ASP A 244 7.57 16.89 15.12
CA ASP A 244 7.38 16.07 13.92
C ASP A 244 6.56 16.86 12.88
N ALA A 245 6.92 16.75 11.60
CA ALA A 245 6.13 17.32 10.52
C ALA A 245 4.99 16.36 10.16
N LEU A 246 3.77 16.89 10.03
CA LEU A 246 2.56 16.12 9.78
C LEU A 246 1.71 16.78 8.69
N VAL A 247 1.15 15.95 7.81
CA VAL A 247 0.07 16.34 6.89
C VAL A 247 -1.01 15.26 6.91
N LEU A 248 -2.26 15.67 6.83
CA LEU A 248 -3.42 14.77 6.86
C LEU A 248 -4.24 14.98 5.59
N ALA A 249 -4.75 13.90 5.01
CA ALA A 249 -5.74 13.93 3.95
C ALA A 249 -6.97 13.12 4.38
N THR A 250 -8.15 13.71 4.23
CA THR A 250 -9.43 13.07 4.59
C THR A 250 -10.43 13.16 3.45
N THR A 251 -11.38 12.23 3.44
CA THR A 251 -12.61 12.42 2.66
C THR A 251 -13.41 13.61 3.23
N ASN A 252 -14.29 14.17 2.40
CA ASN A 252 -15.31 15.13 2.82
C ASN A 252 -16.70 14.48 2.94
N GLU A 253 -16.76 13.15 2.87
CA GLU A 253 -18.00 12.38 2.94
C GLU A 253 -18.18 11.76 4.33
N ASP A 254 -19.40 11.84 4.88
CA ASP A 254 -19.70 11.23 6.19
C ASP A 254 -19.62 9.68 6.15
N ASN A 255 -20.01 9.10 5.01
CA ASN A 255 -20.01 7.65 4.79
C ASN A 255 -19.47 7.27 3.40
N PRO A 256 -18.14 7.25 3.21
CA PRO A 256 -17.54 6.92 1.91
C PRO A 256 -17.86 5.48 1.46
N SER A 257 -18.11 4.55 2.39
CA SER A 257 -18.47 3.16 2.07
C SER A 257 -19.87 2.99 1.44
N GLY A 258 -20.73 3.99 1.63
CA GLY A 258 -22.10 4.03 1.13
C GLY A 258 -22.20 4.31 -0.37
N VAL A 259 -21.18 4.96 -0.94
CA VAL A 259 -21.18 5.39 -2.35
C VAL A 259 -20.81 4.22 -3.27
N LYS A 260 -21.66 3.91 -4.25
CA LYS A 260 -21.45 2.83 -5.21
C LYS A 260 -20.93 3.37 -6.55
N VAL A 261 -19.93 2.69 -7.10
CA VAL A 261 -19.37 2.99 -8.43
C VAL A 261 -19.88 1.91 -9.39
N THR A 262 -21.10 2.06 -9.88
CA THR A 262 -21.81 1.01 -10.66
C THR A 262 -21.10 0.66 -11.96
N GLU A 263 -20.55 1.65 -12.67
CA GLU A 263 -19.83 1.45 -13.95
C GLU A 263 -18.52 0.67 -13.79
N ARG A 264 -17.93 0.71 -12.59
CA ARG A 264 -16.70 -0.03 -12.27
C ARG A 264 -16.70 -0.48 -10.80
N PRO A 265 -17.43 -1.55 -10.46
CA PRO A 265 -17.69 -1.96 -9.08
C PRO A 265 -16.44 -2.22 -8.23
N SER A 266 -15.31 -2.53 -8.85
CA SER A 266 -14.01 -2.68 -8.18
C SER A 266 -13.49 -1.40 -7.53
N TRP A 267 -13.98 -0.22 -7.94
CA TRP A 267 -13.68 1.08 -7.32
C TRP A 267 -14.67 1.49 -6.23
N THR A 268 -15.66 0.64 -5.93
CA THR A 268 -16.52 0.89 -4.78
C THR A 268 -15.71 0.69 -3.50
N TYR A 269 -15.45 1.79 -2.80
CA TYR A 269 -14.88 1.77 -1.46
C TYR A 269 -15.85 1.08 -0.49
N ARG A 270 -15.34 0.16 0.32
CA ARG A 270 -16.15 -0.65 1.26
C ARG A 270 -15.60 -0.68 2.67
N SER A 271 -14.45 -0.05 2.88
CA SER A 271 -13.77 -0.09 4.18
C SER A 271 -14.28 1.02 5.10
N ILE A 272 -13.67 1.11 6.28
CA ILE A 272 -13.96 2.14 7.28
C ILE A 272 -13.59 3.53 6.78
N ASN A 273 -14.15 4.59 7.36
CA ASN A 273 -13.68 5.95 7.10
C ASN A 273 -12.28 6.12 7.71
N LEU A 274 -11.29 6.46 6.89
CA LEU A 274 -9.89 6.59 7.26
C LEU A 274 -9.42 8.04 7.15
N THR A 275 -8.43 8.37 7.98
CA THR A 275 -7.58 9.53 7.79
C THR A 275 -6.24 9.05 7.30
N GLN A 276 -5.84 9.45 6.10
CA GLN A 276 -4.50 9.21 5.61
C GLN A 276 -3.58 10.30 6.15
N TYR A 277 -2.43 9.94 6.70
CA TYR A 277 -1.43 10.93 7.08
C TYR A 277 -0.02 10.51 6.76
N TRP A 278 0.82 11.52 6.60
CA TRP A 278 2.26 11.38 6.47
C TRP A 278 2.91 12.13 7.61
N ARG A 279 3.75 11.42 8.38
CA ARG A 279 4.53 12.01 9.47
C ARG A 279 6.01 11.78 9.21
N VAL A 280 6.81 12.85 9.31
CA VAL A 280 8.27 12.78 9.31
C VAL A 280 8.75 13.16 10.71
N PRO A 281 9.44 12.25 11.43
CA PRO A 281 9.98 12.56 12.75
C PRO A 281 10.91 13.77 12.71
N ALA A 282 10.89 14.62 13.73
CA ALA A 282 11.66 15.88 13.77
C ALA A 282 13.14 15.70 13.37
N ARG A 283 13.78 14.65 13.91
CA ARG A 283 15.18 14.29 13.64
C ARG A 283 15.50 13.90 12.18
N HIS A 284 14.48 13.60 11.38
CA HIS A 284 14.61 13.17 9.99
C HIS A 284 14.16 14.26 9.00
N ILE A 285 13.67 15.40 9.47
CA ILE A 285 13.26 16.52 8.62
C ILE A 285 14.50 17.07 7.90
N GLN A 286 14.40 17.13 6.57
CA GLN A 286 15.38 17.78 5.70
C GLN A 286 14.91 19.20 5.31
N PRO A 287 15.82 20.13 4.98
CA PRO A 287 15.45 21.51 4.64
C PRO A 287 14.49 21.65 3.46
N ASP A 288 14.49 20.68 2.54
CA ASP A 288 13.66 20.67 1.33
C ASP A 288 12.39 19.81 1.46
N LEU A 289 12.07 19.37 2.69
CA LEU A 289 10.85 18.62 2.98
C LEU A 289 9.61 19.38 2.49
N ARG A 290 8.79 18.69 1.71
CA ARG A 290 7.60 19.21 1.05
C ARG A 290 6.56 18.10 0.90
N VAL A 291 5.28 18.47 0.96
CA VAL A 291 4.18 17.57 0.60
C VAL A 291 3.74 17.88 -0.82
N LYS A 292 3.42 16.83 -1.56
CA LYS A 292 2.83 16.89 -2.89
C LYS A 292 1.51 16.15 -2.89
N VAL A 293 0.52 16.72 -3.54
CA VAL A 293 -0.74 16.06 -3.89
C VAL A 293 -0.98 16.29 -5.36
N ASN A 294 -1.44 15.26 -6.05
CA ASN A 294 -2.01 15.40 -7.39
C ASN A 294 -3.52 15.16 -7.30
N GLY A 295 -4.23 15.49 -8.38
CA GLY A 295 -5.67 15.35 -8.49
C GLY A 295 -6.06 14.44 -9.65
N ARG A 296 -7.23 13.81 -9.51
CA ARG A 296 -7.88 13.07 -10.59
C ARG A 296 -9.36 13.33 -10.64
N ARG A 297 -9.90 13.44 -11.86
CA ARG A 297 -11.34 13.54 -12.13
C ARG A 297 -12.01 12.18 -12.35
N VAL A 298 -11.24 11.20 -12.83
CA VAL A 298 -11.70 9.85 -13.13
C VAL A 298 -10.81 8.82 -12.44
N TYR A 299 -11.38 7.66 -12.10
CA TYR A 299 -10.63 6.55 -11.51
C TYR A 299 -9.50 6.07 -12.42
N TRP A 300 -8.38 5.67 -11.82
CA TRP A 300 -7.17 5.23 -12.52
C TRP A 300 -7.46 4.22 -13.64
N ALA A 301 -6.85 4.42 -14.80
CA ALA A 301 -7.04 3.58 -15.99
C ALA A 301 -8.52 3.37 -16.38
N SER A 302 -9.35 4.41 -16.29
CA SER A 302 -10.72 4.44 -16.82
C SER A 302 -11.20 5.84 -17.20
N LYS A 303 -12.46 5.91 -17.63
CA LYS A 303 -13.21 7.14 -17.90
C LYS A 303 -14.33 7.40 -16.87
N VAL A 304 -14.44 6.53 -15.86
CA VAL A 304 -15.49 6.63 -14.84
C VAL A 304 -15.16 7.77 -13.89
N THR A 305 -16.05 8.76 -13.84
CA THR A 305 -15.91 9.92 -12.97
C THR A 305 -15.93 9.51 -11.51
N ILE A 306 -15.10 10.19 -10.71
CA ILE A 306 -15.08 10.01 -9.27
C ILE A 306 -16.34 10.69 -8.70
N PRO A 307 -17.24 9.95 -8.02
CA PRO A 307 -18.45 10.52 -7.45
C PRO A 307 -18.12 11.67 -6.49
N GLY A 308 -18.81 12.80 -6.61
CA GLY A 308 -18.51 14.00 -5.79
C GLY A 308 -17.39 14.89 -6.36
N GLY A 309 -16.81 14.54 -7.51
CA GLY A 309 -15.82 15.34 -8.22
C GLY A 309 -14.37 15.00 -7.86
N LEU A 310 -13.47 15.87 -8.30
CA LEU A 310 -12.02 15.73 -8.16
C LEU A 310 -11.60 15.32 -6.74
N SER A 311 -10.71 14.35 -6.65
CA SER A 311 -10.09 13.90 -5.40
C SER A 311 -8.58 13.86 -5.55
N PHE A 312 -7.88 13.89 -4.43
CA PHE A 312 -6.44 13.62 -4.41
C PHE A 312 -6.16 12.17 -4.81
N GLU A 313 -5.00 11.92 -5.43
CA GLU A 313 -4.41 10.58 -5.53
C GLU A 313 -3.03 10.56 -4.87
#